data_AF-N9A1K6-F1
#
_entry.id   AF-N9A1K6-F1
#
_cell.length_a   1.000
_cell.length_b   1.000
_cell.length_c   1.000
_cell.angle_alpha   90.00
_cell.angle_beta   90.00
_cell.angle_gamma   90.00
#
_symmetry.space_group_name_H-M   'P 1'
#
loop_
_entity.id
_entity.type
_entity.pdbx_description
1 polymer ?
#
loop_
_entity_poly.entity_id
_entity_poly.type
_entity_poly.pdbx_seq_one_letter_code
_entity_poly.pdbx_strand_id
1 'polypeptide(L)'
;MDVYGGQPQIVEVSATAVKKRSRNTDFYSFQTVYAGIPIFRITLNEYEAYKNHHLKLKLSTRQSHFGTYILSIDEIQITTQNLTNK
;
A
#
# COMPACT_ATOMS: atom_id res chain seq x y z
N MET A 1 -27.39 1.05 -18.79
CA MET A 1 -27.37 2.24 -17.92
C MET A 1 -26.20 2.04 -16.98
N ASP A 2 -25.04 2.54 -17.36
CA ASP A 2 -23.78 2.23 -16.67
C ASP A 2 -23.69 3.04 -15.37
N VAL A 3 -23.59 2.31 -14.27
CA VAL A 3 -23.63 2.84 -12.90
C VAL A 3 -22.27 3.48 -12.57
N TYR A 4 -22.08 4.76 -12.90
CA TYR A 4 -21.11 5.76 -12.37
C TYR A 4 -19.76 5.31 -11.73
N GLY A 5 -19.20 4.17 -12.12
CA GLY A 5 -17.94 3.63 -11.61
C GLY A 5 -17.63 2.31 -12.30
N GLY A 6 -16.44 2.21 -12.89
CA GLY A 6 -15.99 1.03 -13.63
C GLY A 6 -16.03 -0.26 -12.80
N GLN A 7 -15.83 -1.40 -13.46
CA GLN A 7 -15.74 -2.68 -12.77
C GLN A 7 -14.50 -2.73 -11.86
N PRO A 8 -14.56 -3.47 -10.73
CA PRO A 8 -13.37 -3.72 -9.92
C PRO A 8 -12.26 -4.36 -10.75
N GLN A 9 -11.02 -3.90 -10.54
CA GLN A 9 -9.83 -4.37 -11.23
C GLN A 9 -8.73 -4.67 -10.22
N ILE A 10 -7.98 -5.74 -10.48
CA ILE A 10 -6.78 -6.07 -9.72
C ILE A 10 -5.57 -5.42 -10.37
N VAL A 11 -4.78 -4.70 -9.58
CA VAL A 11 -3.49 -4.14 -10.00
C VAL A 11 -2.39 -4.54 -9.04
N GLU A 12 -1.16 -4.60 -9.55
CA GLU A 12 0.03 -4.85 -8.72
C GLU A 12 0.84 -3.56 -8.61
N VAL A 13 1.20 -3.18 -7.38
CA VAL A 13 2.03 -1.99 -7.13
C VAL A 13 3.20 -2.29 -6.22
N SER A 14 4.33 -1.65 -6.49
CA SER A 14 5.49 -1.68 -5.60
C SER A 14 5.20 -0.89 -4.33
N ALA A 15 5.71 -1.40 -3.20
CA ALA A 15 5.59 -0.73 -1.91
C ALA A 15 6.83 -0.93 -1.04
N THR A 16 7.03 0.01 -0.11
CA THR A 16 7.97 -0.12 1.01
C THR A 16 7.28 0.26 2.30
N ALA A 17 7.64 -0.37 3.42
CA ALA A 17 7.11 0.03 4.71
C ALA A 17 7.87 1.25 5.23
N VAL A 18 7.15 2.31 5.61
CA VAL A 18 7.73 3.57 6.09
C VAL A 18 7.17 3.98 7.44
N LYS A 19 8.04 4.57 8.25
CA LYS A 19 7.69 5.25 9.50
C LYS A 19 7.61 6.75 9.24
N LYS A 20 6.50 7.38 9.61
CA LYS A 20 6.30 8.83 9.53
C LYS A 20 5.93 9.36 10.92
N ARG A 21 6.32 10.60 11.21
CA ARG A 21 5.97 11.28 12.46
C ARG A 21 5.08 12.47 12.18
N SER A 22 3.94 12.56 12.83
CA SER A 22 3.01 13.69 12.73
C SER A 22 2.53 14.12 14.11
N ARG A 23 2.63 15.43 14.42
CA ARG A 23 2.12 16.04 15.67
C ARG A 23 2.42 15.19 16.93
N ASN A 24 3.63 14.64 17.02
CA ASN A 24 4.14 13.76 18.10
C ASN A 24 3.70 12.29 18.11
N THR A 25 2.97 11.81 17.11
CA THR A 25 2.63 10.40 16.96
C THR A 25 3.36 9.79 15.76
N ASP A 26 3.98 8.64 15.98
CA ASP A 26 4.51 7.82 14.90
C ASP A 26 3.37 7.04 14.25
N PHE A 27 3.37 6.98 12.93
CA PHE A 27 2.47 6.11 12.17
C PHE A 27 3.25 5.38 11.08
N TYR A 28 2.78 4.17 10.78
CA TYR A 28 3.41 3.28 9.84
C TYR A 28 2.49 3.05 8.66
N SER A 29 3.07 2.98 7.46
CA SER A 29 2.29 2.74 6.26
C SER A 29 3.12 2.08 5.16
N PHE A 30 2.46 1.41 4.23
CA PHE A 30 3.05 1.13 2.92
C PHE A 30 3.10 2.42 2.09
N GLN A 31 4.30 2.82 1.67
CA GLN A 31 4.48 3.86 0.67
C GLN A 31 4.30 3.24 -0.72
N THR A 32 3.25 3.69 -1.41
CA THR A 32 2.92 3.30 -2.79
C THR A 32 2.73 4.55 -3.65
N VAL A 33 2.42 4.38 -4.92
CA VAL A 33 1.97 5.48 -5.80
C VAL A 33 0.63 6.11 -5.34
N TYR A 34 -0.10 5.46 -4.41
CA TYR A 34 -1.40 5.89 -3.89
C TYR A 34 -1.32 6.38 -2.42
N ALA A 35 -0.14 6.77 -1.92
CA ALA A 35 0.22 6.93 -0.49
C ALA A 35 -0.55 7.98 0.36
N GLY A 36 -1.73 8.43 -0.07
CA GLY A 36 -2.61 9.32 0.70
C GLY A 36 -3.78 8.62 1.41
N ILE A 37 -3.95 7.31 1.25
CA ILE A 37 -5.17 6.60 1.65
C ILE A 37 -4.96 5.81 2.96
N PRO A 38 -5.92 5.83 3.91
CA PRO A 38 -5.82 5.10 5.18
C PRO A 38 -5.58 3.59 5.07
N ILE A 39 -5.97 2.98 3.95
CA ILE A 39 -5.87 1.53 3.72
C ILE A 39 -4.42 1.01 3.72
N PHE A 40 -3.45 1.89 3.48
CA PHE A 40 -2.04 1.53 3.54
C PHE A 40 -1.45 1.65 4.96
N ARG A 41 -2.22 2.04 5.98
CA ARG A 41 -1.73 2.06 7.36
C ARG A 41 -1.48 0.64 7.84
N ILE A 42 -0.36 0.47 8.53
CA ILE A 42 0.06 -0.80 9.13
C ILE A 42 0.41 -0.58 10.59
N THR A 43 0.44 -1.68 11.33
CA THR A 43 0.91 -1.71 12.72
C THR A 43 2.42 -1.61 12.81
N LEU A 44 2.94 -1.35 14.02
CA LEU A 44 4.38 -1.41 14.28
C LEU A 44 4.96 -2.80 13.97
N ASN A 45 4.25 -3.88 14.32
CA ASN A 45 4.73 -5.25 14.09
C ASN A 45 4.88 -5.56 12.60
N GLU A 46 3.91 -5.14 11.79
CA GLU A 46 3.99 -5.28 10.34
C GLU A 46 5.09 -4.39 9.76
N TYR A 47 5.26 -3.17 10.27
CA TYR A 47 6.38 -2.32 9.87
C TYR A 47 7.72 -3.00 10.13
N GLU A 48 7.94 -3.55 11.32
CA GLU A 48 9.19 -4.25 11.67
C GLU A 48 9.43 -5.48 10.77
N ALA A 49 8.36 -6.20 10.41
CA ALA A 49 8.44 -7.34 9.48
C ALA A 49 8.81 -6.93 8.05
N TYR A 50 8.41 -5.73 7.61
CA TYR A 50 8.52 -5.31 6.20
C TYR A 50 9.52 -4.18 5.92
N LYS A 51 10.03 -3.48 6.93
CA LYS A 51 10.87 -2.26 6.75
C LYS A 51 12.12 -2.46 5.91
N ASN A 52 12.64 -3.68 5.86
CA ASN A 52 13.85 -4.03 5.10
C ASN A 52 13.52 -4.79 3.81
N HIS A 53 12.29 -4.69 3.31
CA HIS A 53 11.83 -5.42 2.14
C HIS A 53 11.23 -4.49 1.09
N HIS A 54 11.48 -4.80 -0.17
CA HIS A 54 10.62 -4.35 -1.24
C HIS A 54 9.43 -5.28 -1.32
N LEU A 55 8.25 -4.69 -1.44
CA LEU A 55 6.99 -5.41 -1.49
C LEU A 55 6.33 -5.18 -2.84
N LYS A 56 5.51 -6.14 -3.25
CA LYS A 56 4.49 -5.98 -4.27
C LYS A 56 3.13 -6.21 -3.60
N LEU A 57 2.25 -5.23 -3.71
CA LEU A 57 0.88 -5.30 -3.22
C LEU A 57 -0.06 -5.60 -4.37
N LYS A 58 -0.96 -6.56 -4.18
CA LYS A 58 -2.08 -6.80 -5.08
C LYS A 58 -3.29 -6.05 -4.54
N LEU A 59 -3.79 -5.09 -5.30
CA LEU A 59 -4.86 -4.20 -4.87
C LEU A 59 -6.11 -4.42 -5.70
N SER A 60 -7.25 -4.54 -5.04
CA SER A 60 -8.55 -4.34 -5.68
C SER A 60 -8.81 -2.85 -5.80
N THR A 61 -9.13 -2.41 -7.02
CA THR A 61 -9.33 -1.01 -7.36
C THR A 61 -10.61 -0.81 -8.15
N ARG A 62 -11.12 0.41 -8.17
CA ARG A 62 -12.23 0.80 -9.03
C ARG A 62 -11.90 2.12 -9.71
N GLN A 63 -11.91 2.11 -11.04
CA GLN A 63 -11.77 3.35 -11.81
C GLN A 63 -13.10 4.11 -11.81
N SER A 64 -13.01 5.42 -11.66
CA SER A 64 -14.14 6.34 -11.73
C SER A 64 -13.75 7.59 -12.49
N HIS A 65 -14.74 8.45 -12.74
CA HIS A 65 -14.48 9.78 -13.29
C HIS A 65 -13.56 10.63 -12.40
N PHE A 66 -13.58 10.41 -11.08
CA PHE A 66 -12.79 11.16 -10.10
C PHE A 66 -11.41 10.54 -9.82
N GLY A 67 -11.05 9.48 -10.56
CA GLY A 67 -9.78 8.76 -10.42
C GLY A 67 -9.95 7.34 -9.89
N THR A 68 -8.84 6.77 -9.41
CA THR A 68 -8.75 5.38 -8.97
C THR A 68 -9.01 5.27 -7.47
N TYR A 69 -10.05 4.53 -7.10
CA TYR A 69 -10.32 4.16 -5.72
C TYR A 69 -9.65 2.83 -5.39
N ILE A 70 -8.93 2.77 -4.28
CA ILE A 70 -8.39 1.52 -3.73
C ILE A 70 -9.43 0.95 -2.76
N LEU A 71 -9.85 -0.29 -2.98
CA LEU A 71 -10.89 -0.97 -2.20
C LEU A 71 -10.28 -1.83 -1.10
N SER A 72 -9.26 -2.64 -1.44
CA SER A 72 -8.58 -3.57 -0.53
C SER A 72 -7.14 -3.83 -0.96
N ILE A 73 -6.32 -4.23 0.02
CA ILE A 73 -5.07 -4.95 -0.23
C ILE A 73 -5.43 -6.43 -0.17
N ASP A 74 -5.36 -7.11 -1.29
CA ASP A 74 -5.75 -8.53 -1.39
C ASP A 74 -4.56 -9.44 -1.09
N GLU A 75 -3.34 -8.99 -1.37
CA GLU A 75 -2.12 -9.75 -1.14
C GLU A 75 -0.91 -8.83 -0.92
N ILE A 76 0.02 -9.29 -0.08
CA ILE A 76 1.33 -8.66 0.15
C ILE A 76 2.40 -9.70 -0.16
N GLN A 77 3.26 -9.42 -1.15
CA GLN A 77 4.38 -10.28 -1.51
C GLN A 77 5.71 -9.56 -1.23
N ILE A 78 6.65 -10.25 -0.60
CA ILE A 78 8.04 -9.78 -0.46
C ILE A 78 8.77 -10.12 -1.76
N THR A 79 9.24 -9.11 -2.50
CA THR A 79 9.90 -9.30 -3.81
C THR A 79 11.42 -9.35 -3.70
N THR A 80 12.00 -8.54 -2.83
CA THR A 80 13.43 -8.57 -2.50
C THR A 80 13.67 -8.15 -1.06
N GLN A 81 14.60 -8.81 -0.39
CA GLN A 81 15.14 -8.31 0.88
C GLN A 81 16.22 -7.28 0.56
N ASN A 82 16.14 -6.08 1.13
CA ASN A 82 17.31 -5.23 1.26
C ASN A 82 18.23 -5.92 2.27
N LEU A 83 19.07 -6.82 1.76
CA LEU A 83 20.27 -7.25 2.47
C LEU A 83 21.16 -6.02 2.55
N THR A 84 20.98 -5.21 3.58
CA THR A 84 22.01 -4.28 4.02
C THR A 84 23.17 -5.17 4.48
N ASN A 85 24.03 -5.53 3.52
CA ASN A 85 25.19 -6.34 3.77
C ASN A 85 26.15 -5.46 4.57
N LYS A 86 26.26 -5.82 5.86
CA LYS A 86 27.30 -5.59 6.86
C LYS A 86 28.34 -4.49 6.62
#